data_AF-T1AMS6-F1
#
_entry.id   AF-T1AMS6-F1
#
_cell.length_a   1.000
_cell.length_b   1.000
_cell.length_c   1.000
_cell.angle_alpha   90.00
_cell.angle_beta   90.00
_cell.angle_gamma   90.00
#
_symmetry.space_group_name_H-M   'P 1'
#
loop_
_entity.id
_entity.type
_entity.pdbx_description
1 polymer ?
#
loop_
_entity_poly.entity_id
_entity_poly.type
_entity_poly.pdbx_seq_one_letter_code
_entity_poly.pdbx_strand_id
1 'polypeptide(L)'
;RYPDPLDYAGIIAAVALLMGGIVWVVQRTLARKDAAVPVGGTSYLDRTSRFRMFFVPLMYGLIPVVGADFFARQLPKFFKHVPRLVPAIGAWWGAGSTRSSLYGYHLLANPRIVTVQVAVIALGTLAAVSTSWKIAGRDLAGISSRPLAVKLTAAGLALACGVAASVL
;
A
#
# COMPACT_ATOMS: atom_id res chain seq x y z
N ARG A 1 21.15 -11.94 5.00
CA ARG A 1 21.82 -11.22 3.89
C ARG A 1 20.90 -10.11 3.46
N TYR A 2 21.40 -8.88 3.38
CA TYR A 2 20.64 -7.80 2.75
C TYR A 2 20.50 -8.13 1.25
N PRO A 3 19.36 -7.85 0.61
CA PRO A 3 19.24 -8.04 -0.84
C PRO A 3 20.32 -7.24 -1.56
N ASP A 4 20.85 -7.80 -2.65
CA ASP A 4 21.75 -7.03 -3.51
C ASP A 4 20.98 -5.79 -4.02
N PRO A 5 21.59 -4.59 -4.00
CA PRO A 5 20.89 -3.35 -4.31
C PRO A 5 20.36 -3.33 -5.75
N LEU A 6 21.03 -4.04 -6.66
CA LEU A 6 20.59 -4.21 -8.03
C LEU A 6 19.32 -5.07 -8.13
N ASP A 7 19.26 -6.17 -7.37
CA ASP A 7 18.07 -7.03 -7.32
C ASP A 7 16.88 -6.27 -6.73
N TYR A 8 17.12 -5.50 -5.68
CA TYR A 8 16.10 -4.68 -5.04
C TYR A 8 15.56 -3.60 -6.00
N ALA A 9 16.44 -2.89 -6.71
CA ALA A 9 16.06 -1.94 -7.75
C ALA A 9 15.31 -2.62 -8.90
N GLY A 10 15.74 -3.82 -9.31
CA GLY A 10 15.09 -4.64 -10.32
C GLY A 10 13.66 -5.02 -9.96
N ILE A 11 13.41 -5.43 -8.71
CA ILE A 11 12.06 -5.75 -8.22
C ILE A 11 11.17 -4.49 -8.24
N ILE A 12 11.68 -3.35 -7.77
CA ILE A 12 10.92 -2.08 -7.79
C ILE A 12 10.56 -1.71 -9.24
N ALA A 13 11.51 -1.81 -10.16
CA ALA A 13 11.28 -1.53 -11.57
C ALA A 13 10.23 -2.48 -12.17
N ALA A 14 10.30 -3.77 -11.85
CA ALA A 14 9.35 -4.77 -12.31
C ALA A 14 7.93 -4.49 -11.80
N VAL A 15 7.78 -4.17 -10.50
CA VAL A 15 6.48 -3.80 -9.91
C VAL A 15 5.96 -2.51 -10.54
N ALA A 16 6.80 -1.50 -10.73
CA ALA A 16 6.40 -0.24 -11.37
C ALA A 16 5.92 -0.46 -12.82
N LEU A 17 6.63 -1.29 -13.60
CA LEU A 17 6.24 -1.66 -14.96
C LEU A 17 4.94 -2.47 -14.97
N LEU A 18 4.76 -3.40 -14.04
CA LEU A 18 3.52 -4.17 -13.91
C LEU A 18 2.33 -3.24 -13.63
N MET A 19 2.45 -2.34 -12.65
CA MET A 19 1.39 -1.39 -12.32
C MET A 19 1.11 -0.43 -13.47
N GLY A 20 2.15 0.09 -14.11
CA GLY A 20 2.00 0.92 -15.32
C GLY A 20 1.32 0.17 -16.45
N GLY A 21 1.68 -1.09 -16.68
CA GLY A 21 1.07 -1.97 -17.67
C GLY A 21 -0.42 -2.22 -17.40
N ILE A 22 -0.79 -2.52 -16.15
CA ILE A 22 -2.18 -2.68 -15.74
C ILE A 22 -2.98 -1.42 -16.04
N VAL A 23 -2.49 -0.25 -15.61
CA VAL A 23 -3.16 1.03 -15.87
C VAL A 23 -3.30 1.29 -17.36
N TRP A 24 -2.27 0.98 -18.15
CA TRP A 24 -2.31 1.13 -19.60
C TRP A 24 -3.38 0.23 -20.24
N VAL A 25 -3.51 -1.02 -19.82
CA VAL A 25 -4.57 -1.94 -20.28
C VAL A 25 -5.95 -1.42 -19.89
N VAL A 26 -6.13 -0.98 -18.65
CA VAL A 26 -7.40 -0.44 -18.15
C VAL A 26 -7.81 0.82 -18.92
N GLN A 27 -6.87 1.74 -19.10
CA GLN A 27 -7.08 2.94 -19.91
C GLN A 27 -7.47 2.56 -21.35
N ARG A 28 -6.72 1.65 -21.99
CA ARG A 28 -6.96 1.27 -23.39
C ARG A 28 -8.30 0.58 -23.61
N THR A 29 -8.78 -0.17 -22.63
CA THR A 29 -10.02 -0.94 -22.71
C THR A 29 -11.25 -0.15 -22.28
N LEU A 30 -11.13 0.73 -21.28
CA LEU A 30 -12.28 1.37 -20.64
C LEU A 30 -12.36 2.88 -20.88
N ALA A 31 -11.33 3.56 -21.40
CA ALA A 31 -11.43 4.99 -21.68
C ALA A 31 -12.43 5.31 -22.80
N ARG A 32 -13.19 6.38 -22.64
CA ARG A 32 -14.00 6.95 -23.73
C ARG A 32 -13.09 7.57 -24.77
N LYS A 33 -13.39 7.33 -26.04
CA LYS A 33 -12.67 7.93 -27.17
C LYS A 33 -12.83 9.46 -27.21
N ASP A 34 -13.99 9.94 -26.75
CA ASP A 34 -14.38 11.36 -26.78
C ASP A 34 -14.08 12.10 -25.46
N ALA A 35 -13.43 11.44 -24.50
CA ALA A 35 -13.03 12.12 -23.27
C ALA A 35 -11.99 13.20 -23.60
N ALA A 36 -12.36 14.46 -23.34
CA ALA A 36 -11.44 15.59 -23.40
C ALA A 36 -10.33 15.37 -22.38
N VAL A 37 -9.09 15.38 -22.85
CA VAL A 37 -7.94 15.45 -21.94
C VAL A 37 -7.85 16.91 -21.52
N PRO A 38 -7.90 17.24 -20.21
CA PRO A 38 -7.77 18.61 -19.76
C PRO A 38 -6.48 19.21 -20.32
N VAL A 39 -6.46 20.48 -20.71
CA VAL A 39 -5.22 21.12 -21.19
C VAL A 39 -4.24 21.15 -20.03
N GLY A 40 -3.18 20.34 -20.12
CA GLY A 40 -2.15 20.27 -19.09
C GLY A 40 -1.25 21.50 -19.11
N GLY A 41 -0.55 21.75 -18.00
CA GLY A 41 0.47 22.80 -17.96
C GLY A 41 1.72 22.43 -18.76
N THR A 42 2.62 23.40 -18.90
CA THR A 42 3.86 23.28 -19.68
C THR A 42 4.94 22.44 -18.97
N SER A 43 4.83 22.29 -17.64
CA SER A 43 5.71 21.43 -16.85
C SER A 43 5.36 19.94 -17.06
N TYR A 44 6.37 19.06 -16.98
CA TYR A 44 6.18 17.61 -17.01
C TYR A 44 5.21 17.14 -15.91
N LEU A 45 5.24 17.82 -14.75
CA LEU A 45 4.32 17.56 -13.63
C LEU A 45 2.91 18.06 -13.86
N ASP A 46 2.68 18.98 -14.79
CA ASP A 46 1.34 19.50 -15.11
C ASP A 46 0.78 18.91 -16.40
N ARG A 47 1.62 18.16 -17.14
CA ARG A 47 1.23 17.49 -18.37
C ARG A 47 0.17 16.43 -18.07
N THR A 48 -1.02 16.65 -18.61
CA THR A 48 -2.15 15.74 -18.56
C THR A 48 -2.04 14.75 -19.71
N SER A 49 -2.33 13.50 -19.44
CA SER A 49 -2.42 12.45 -20.45
C SER A 49 -3.57 11.51 -20.10
N ARG A 50 -4.09 10.79 -21.10
CA ARG A 50 -5.11 9.77 -20.84
C ARG A 50 -4.63 8.72 -19.86
N PHE A 51 -3.36 8.33 -19.93
CA PHE A 51 -2.75 7.43 -18.96
C PHE A 51 -2.81 8.01 -17.55
N ARG A 52 -2.38 9.26 -17.38
CA ARG A 52 -2.30 9.90 -16.07
C ARG A 52 -3.68 10.05 -15.41
N MET A 53 -4.72 10.33 -16.20
CA MET A 53 -6.10 10.41 -15.70
C MET A 53 -6.58 9.10 -15.07
N PHE A 54 -6.10 7.95 -15.56
CA PHE A 54 -6.40 6.64 -14.96
C PHE A 54 -5.39 6.26 -13.87
N PHE A 55 -4.10 6.56 -14.09
CA PHE A 55 -3.02 6.21 -13.17
C PHE A 55 -3.23 6.82 -11.79
N VAL A 56 -3.45 8.14 -11.74
CA VAL A 56 -3.46 8.87 -10.47
C VAL A 56 -4.60 8.38 -9.55
N PRO A 57 -5.86 8.29 -10.00
CA PRO A 57 -6.94 7.77 -9.16
C PRO A 57 -6.74 6.31 -8.74
N LEU A 58 -6.24 5.45 -9.65
CA LEU A 58 -5.98 4.05 -9.34
C LEU A 58 -4.88 3.88 -8.29
N MET A 59 -3.78 4.65 -8.37
CA MET A 59 -2.71 4.60 -7.38
C MET A 59 -3.16 5.17 -6.02
N TYR A 60 -3.95 6.25 -6.01
CA TYR A 60 -4.52 6.78 -4.77
C TYR A 60 -5.41 5.76 -4.04
N GLY A 61 -6.16 4.95 -4.80
CA GLY A 61 -6.97 3.87 -4.23
C GLY A 61 -6.15 2.77 -3.53
N LEU A 62 -4.86 2.62 -3.85
CA LEU A 62 -3.99 1.59 -3.27
C LEU A 62 -3.26 2.04 -1.99
N ILE A 63 -3.26 3.33 -1.67
CA ILE A 63 -2.56 3.88 -0.49
C ILE A 63 -2.90 3.11 0.80
N PRO A 64 -4.17 2.77 1.10
CA PRO A 64 -4.48 2.06 2.33
C PRO A 64 -3.84 0.66 2.41
N VAL A 65 -3.73 -0.07 1.30
CA VAL A 65 -3.07 -1.39 1.27
C VAL A 65 -1.57 -1.25 1.48
N VAL A 66 -0.93 -0.31 0.78
CA VAL A 66 0.52 -0.09 0.92
C VAL A 66 0.86 0.37 2.34
N GLY A 67 0.06 1.26 2.91
CA GLY A 67 0.22 1.69 4.30
C GLY A 67 0.03 0.54 5.29
N ALA A 68 -1.00 -0.28 5.10
CA ALA A 68 -1.27 -1.43 5.96
C ALA A 68 -0.17 -2.51 5.88
N ASP A 69 0.36 -2.79 4.69
CA ASP A 69 1.50 -3.69 4.52
C ASP A 69 2.73 -3.18 5.28
N PHE A 70 3.04 -1.88 5.15
CA PHE A 70 4.12 -1.27 5.92
C PHE A 70 3.90 -1.42 7.43
N PHE A 71 2.69 -1.11 7.93
CA PHE A 71 2.36 -1.26 9.35
C PHE A 71 2.44 -2.71 9.80
N ALA A 72 1.94 -3.66 9.02
CA ALA A 72 2.01 -5.09 9.32
C ALA A 72 3.48 -5.55 9.44
N ARG A 73 4.40 -5.06 8.61
CA ARG A 73 5.83 -5.44 8.69
C ARG A 73 6.56 -4.77 9.86
N GLN A 74 6.17 -3.56 10.24
CA GLN A 74 6.90 -2.75 11.25
C GLN A 74 6.33 -2.86 12.67
N LEU A 75 5.01 -2.99 12.85
CA LEU A 75 4.37 -3.10 14.17
C LEU A 75 4.93 -4.25 15.02
N PRO A 76 5.17 -5.45 14.49
CA PRO A 76 5.76 -6.52 15.29
C PRO A 76 7.16 -6.19 15.79
N LYS A 77 7.97 -5.53 14.95
CA LYS A 77 9.31 -5.09 15.34
C LYS A 77 9.21 -4.04 16.45
N PHE A 78 8.27 -3.11 16.34
CA PHE A 78 7.99 -2.14 17.39
C PHE A 78 7.59 -2.83 18.70
N PHE A 79 6.54 -3.66 18.70
CA PHE A 79 6.03 -4.35 19.90
C PHE A 79 7.04 -5.32 20.53
N LYS A 80 7.98 -5.87 19.75
CA LYS A 80 9.09 -6.68 20.27
C LYS A 80 10.10 -5.85 21.08
N HIS A 81 10.25 -4.57 20.79
CA HIS A 81 11.28 -3.70 21.38
C HIS A 81 10.72 -2.67 22.37
N VAL A 82 9.42 -2.33 22.30
CA VAL A 82 8.77 -1.39 23.25
C VAL A 82 8.99 -1.78 24.72
N PRO A 83 8.84 -3.05 25.15
CA PRO A 83 9.05 -3.42 26.54
C PRO A 83 10.47 -3.15 27.05
N ARG A 84 11.45 -3.06 26.14
CA ARG A 84 12.86 -2.75 26.46
C ARG A 84 13.10 -1.27 26.71
N LEU A 85 12.17 -0.38 26.36
CA LEU A 85 12.30 1.06 26.64
C LEU A 85 12.27 1.34 28.14
N VAL A 86 11.40 0.67 28.90
CA VAL A 86 11.29 0.85 30.36
C VAL A 86 12.61 0.52 31.09
N PRO A 87 13.23 -0.66 30.91
CA PRO A 87 14.53 -0.94 31.51
C PRO A 87 15.67 -0.10 30.92
N ALA A 88 15.60 0.35 29.66
CA ALA A 88 16.59 1.26 29.09
C ALA A 88 16.55 2.65 29.73
N ILE A 89 15.34 3.19 29.98
CA ILE A 89 15.14 4.42 30.74
C ILE A 89 15.58 4.21 32.19
N GLY A 90 15.18 3.10 32.82
CA GLY A 90 15.60 2.77 34.19
C GLY A 90 17.12 2.63 34.36
N ALA A 91 17.84 2.22 33.31
CA ALA A 91 19.30 2.11 33.33
C ALA A 91 19.99 3.47 33.45
N TRP A 92 19.38 4.55 32.95
CA TRP A 92 19.91 5.92 33.11
C TRP A 92 19.91 6.39 34.56
N TRP A 93 19.03 5.82 35.40
CA TRP A 93 18.95 6.07 36.84
C TRP A 93 19.57 4.96 37.69
N GLY A 94 20.35 4.05 37.09
CA GLY A 94 21.01 2.95 37.81
C GLY A 94 20.07 1.81 38.26
N ALA A 95 18.80 1.84 37.86
CA ALA A 95 17.75 0.87 38.25
C ALA A 95 17.41 -0.16 37.14
N GLY A 96 17.98 -0.03 35.94
CA GLY A 96 17.70 -0.89 34.78
C GLY A 96 18.80 -1.89 34.47
N SER A 97 18.45 -3.17 34.33
CA SER A 97 19.39 -4.26 34.01
C SER A 97 18.86 -5.11 32.85
N THR A 98 19.78 -5.59 32.01
CA THR A 98 19.51 -6.56 30.92
C THR A 98 19.03 -7.93 31.43
N ARG A 99 19.09 -8.19 32.75
CA ARG A 99 18.53 -9.38 33.41
C ARG A 99 17.08 -9.20 33.90
N SER A 100 16.45 -8.04 33.67
CA SER A 100 15.08 -7.77 34.13
C SER A 100 14.03 -8.57 33.34
N SER A 101 12.98 -9.04 34.01
CA SER A 101 11.89 -9.83 33.38
C SER A 101 11.17 -9.06 32.26
N LEU A 102 11.15 -7.73 32.34
CA LEU A 102 10.63 -6.82 31.30
C LEU A 102 11.49 -6.79 30.03
N TYR A 103 12.79 -7.08 30.13
CA TYR A 103 13.70 -7.13 28.98
C TYR A 103 13.43 -8.35 28.09
N GLY A 104 13.00 -9.46 28.71
CA GLY A 104 12.56 -10.69 28.03
C GLY A 104 11.07 -10.72 27.68
N TYR A 105 10.29 -9.71 28.08
CA TYR A 105 8.85 -9.69 27.86
C TYR A 105 8.53 -9.32 26.40
N HIS A 106 7.73 -10.16 25.75
CA HIS A 106 7.24 -9.93 24.40
C HIS A 106 5.75 -9.62 24.45
N LEU A 107 5.38 -8.38 24.14
CA LEU A 107 3.98 -7.91 24.19
C LEU A 107 3.06 -8.70 23.26
N LEU A 108 3.62 -9.27 22.18
CA LEU A 108 2.96 -10.21 21.29
C LEU A 108 3.84 -11.47 21.19
N ALA A 109 3.32 -12.61 21.66
CA ALA A 109 3.95 -13.91 21.45
C ALA A 109 3.87 -14.33 19.97
N ASN A 110 4.85 -15.12 19.51
CA ASN A 110 5.06 -15.48 18.09
C ASN A 110 3.79 -15.85 17.27
N PRO A 111 2.75 -16.55 17.78
CA PRO A 111 1.55 -16.81 16.97
C PRO A 111 0.60 -15.59 16.84
N ARG A 112 0.53 -14.70 17.84
CA ARG A 112 -0.39 -13.54 17.82
C ARG A 112 0.10 -12.41 16.92
N ILE A 113 1.41 -12.33 16.69
CA ILE A 113 2.01 -11.37 15.75
C ILE A 113 1.43 -11.55 14.36
N VAL A 114 1.42 -12.79 13.84
CA VAL A 114 0.92 -13.11 12.51
C VAL A 114 -0.56 -12.76 12.39
N THR A 115 -1.37 -13.04 13.41
CA THR A 115 -2.79 -12.67 13.43
C THR A 115 -3.01 -11.16 13.33
N VAL A 116 -2.23 -10.36 14.07
CA VAL A 116 -2.32 -8.89 14.01
C VAL A 116 -1.90 -8.37 12.63
N GLN A 117 -0.85 -8.93 12.04
CA GLN A 117 -0.41 -8.56 10.69
C GLN A 117 -1.50 -8.82 9.64
N VAL A 118 -2.07 -10.03 9.65
CA VAL A 118 -3.15 -10.41 8.73
C VAL A 118 -4.37 -9.52 8.96
N ALA A 119 -4.73 -9.22 10.21
CA ALA A 119 -5.84 -8.33 10.51
C ALA A 119 -5.62 -6.90 9.99
N VAL A 120 -4.40 -6.35 10.15
CA VAL A 120 -4.04 -5.03 9.63
C VAL A 120 -4.11 -5.00 8.11
N ILE A 121 -3.57 -6.02 7.42
CA ILE A 121 -3.62 -6.13 5.95
C ILE A 121 -5.07 -6.28 5.48
N ALA A 122 -5.89 -7.10 6.14
CA ALA A 122 -7.30 -7.27 5.81
C ALA A 122 -8.07 -5.94 5.93
N LEU A 123 -7.87 -5.19 7.02
CA LEU A 123 -8.47 -3.87 7.19
C LEU A 123 -8.00 -2.87 6.14
N GLY A 124 -6.70 -2.85 5.85
CA GLY A 124 -6.13 -2.02 4.77
C GLY A 124 -6.69 -2.35 3.41
N THR A 125 -6.91 -3.64 3.12
CA THR A 125 -7.49 -4.14 1.87
C THR A 125 -8.94 -3.71 1.73
N LEU A 126 -9.76 -3.87 2.77
CA LEU A 126 -11.15 -3.41 2.76
C LEU A 126 -11.23 -1.89 2.58
N ALA A 127 -10.35 -1.13 3.24
CA ALA A 127 -10.24 0.31 3.07
C ALA A 127 -9.83 0.69 1.64
N ALA A 128 -8.85 -0.01 1.04
CA ALA A 128 -8.41 0.22 -0.34
C ALA A 128 -9.50 -0.12 -1.36
N VAL A 129 -10.25 -1.21 -1.17
CA VAL A 129 -11.39 -1.57 -2.02
C VAL A 129 -12.47 -0.48 -1.96
N SER A 130 -12.84 -0.04 -0.75
CA SER A 130 -13.84 1.01 -0.54
C SER A 130 -13.42 2.36 -1.12
N THR A 131 -12.17 2.78 -0.89
CA THR A 131 -11.62 4.03 -1.43
C THR A 131 -11.48 3.96 -2.94
N SER A 132 -10.95 2.86 -3.49
CA SER A 132 -10.85 2.62 -4.94
C SER A 132 -12.22 2.68 -5.61
N TRP A 133 -13.26 2.09 -5.00
CA TRP A 133 -14.62 2.17 -5.51
C TRP A 133 -15.16 3.60 -5.56
N LYS A 134 -14.95 4.38 -4.49
CA LYS A 134 -15.39 5.78 -4.40
C LYS A 134 -14.62 6.68 -5.37
N ILE A 135 -13.29 6.54 -5.42
CA ILE A 135 -12.40 7.32 -6.29
C ILE A 135 -12.71 7.01 -7.76
N ALA A 136 -12.81 5.73 -8.14
CA ALA A 136 -13.17 5.34 -9.50
C ALA A 136 -14.56 5.87 -9.91
N GLY A 137 -15.52 5.89 -8.97
CA GLY A 137 -16.83 6.46 -9.20
C GLY A 137 -16.85 7.97 -9.40
N ARG A 138 -16.00 8.69 -8.67
CA ARG A 138 -15.91 10.15 -8.75
C ARG A 138 -15.11 10.61 -9.96
N ASP A 139 -13.94 10.00 -10.19
CA ASP A 139 -12.92 10.53 -11.10
C ASP A 139 -12.88 9.80 -12.44
N LEU A 140 -13.18 8.50 -12.46
CA LEU A 140 -13.05 7.68 -13.66
C LEU A 140 -14.38 7.42 -14.38
N ALA A 141 -15.53 7.57 -13.69
CA ALA A 141 -16.84 7.31 -14.27
C ALA A 141 -17.16 8.22 -15.46
N GLY A 142 -16.78 9.50 -15.42
CA GLY A 142 -17.05 10.47 -16.49
C GLY A 142 -16.21 10.24 -17.75
N ILE A 143 -14.99 9.73 -17.58
CA ILE A 143 -14.01 9.49 -18.65
C ILE A 143 -14.01 8.04 -19.17
N SER A 144 -14.80 7.16 -18.54
CA SER A 144 -14.92 5.74 -18.89
C SER A 144 -16.16 5.43 -19.72
N SER A 145 -16.03 4.55 -20.71
CA SER A 145 -17.14 4.07 -21.52
C SER A 145 -18.05 3.14 -20.72
N ARG A 146 -17.54 2.53 -19.65
CA ARG A 146 -18.24 1.60 -18.76
C ARG A 146 -17.93 1.94 -17.30
N PRO A 147 -18.72 2.83 -16.68
CA PRO A 147 -18.47 3.29 -15.31
C PRO A 147 -18.41 2.17 -14.27
N LEU A 148 -19.28 1.16 -14.40
CA LEU A 148 -19.30 0.00 -13.51
C LEU A 148 -18.02 -0.84 -13.67
N ALA A 149 -17.57 -1.08 -14.92
CA ALA A 149 -16.39 -1.89 -15.20
C ALA A 149 -15.13 -1.27 -14.59
N VAL A 150 -15.00 0.06 -14.62
CA VAL A 150 -13.84 0.73 -14.01
C VAL A 150 -13.88 0.65 -12.49
N LYS A 151 -15.04 0.82 -11.86
CA LYS A 151 -15.18 0.63 -10.41
C LYS A 151 -14.79 -0.79 -9.99
N LEU A 152 -15.28 -1.81 -10.70
CA LEU A 152 -14.94 -3.21 -10.45
C LEU A 152 -13.46 -3.48 -10.67
N THR A 153 -12.86 -2.90 -11.72
CA THR A 153 -11.43 -3.08 -11.99
C THR A 153 -10.55 -2.41 -10.93
N ALA A 154 -10.92 -1.20 -10.48
CA ALA A 154 -10.21 -0.50 -9.41
C ALA A 154 -10.30 -1.25 -8.07
N ALA A 155 -11.50 -1.71 -7.70
CA ALA A 155 -11.72 -2.53 -6.53
C ALA A 155 -11.00 -3.89 -6.62
N GLY A 156 -11.06 -4.54 -7.78
CA GLY A 156 -10.38 -5.81 -8.04
C GLY A 156 -8.86 -5.68 -7.98
N LEU A 157 -8.29 -4.59 -8.48
CA LEU A 157 -6.86 -4.30 -8.36
C LEU A 157 -6.46 -4.10 -6.88
N ALA A 158 -7.23 -3.32 -6.12
CA ALA A 158 -6.98 -3.14 -4.69
C ALA A 158 -7.05 -4.46 -3.91
N LEU A 159 -8.02 -5.31 -4.23
CA LEU A 159 -8.15 -6.63 -3.64
C LEU A 159 -6.97 -7.54 -4.02
N ALA A 160 -6.57 -7.58 -5.29
CA ALA A 160 -5.43 -8.36 -5.76
C ALA A 160 -4.12 -7.93 -5.07
N CYS A 161 -3.88 -6.61 -4.94
CA CYS A 161 -2.74 -6.08 -4.20
C CYS A 161 -2.80 -6.45 -2.71
N GLY A 162 -3.96 -6.40 -2.07
CA GLY A 162 -4.15 -6.80 -0.68
C GLY A 162 -3.89 -8.29 -0.45
N VAL A 163 -4.38 -9.16 -1.33
CA VAL A 163 -4.12 -10.60 -1.30
C VAL A 163 -2.64 -10.88 -1.49
N ALA A 164 -2.00 -10.25 -2.48
CA ALA A 164 -0.55 -10.39 -2.70
C ALA A 164 0.24 -9.96 -1.46
N ALA A 165 -0.14 -8.84 -0.83
CA ALA A 165 0.49 -8.36 0.40
C ALA A 165 0.31 -9.31 1.59
N SER A 166 -0.82 -10.02 1.70
CA SER A 166 -1.03 -10.97 2.81
C SER A 166 -0.18 -12.24 2.72
N VAL A 167 0.36 -12.57 1.54
CA VAL A 167 1.14 -13.79 1.29
C VAL A 167 2.66 -13.52 1.32
N LEU A 168 3.08 -12.25 1.22
CA LEU A 168 4.48 -11.80 1.13
C LEU A 168 5.04 -11.30 2.47
#